data_AF-A0A327ZHZ1-F1
#
_entry.id   AF-A0A327ZHZ1-F1
#
_cell.length_a   1.000
_cell.length_b   1.000
_cell.length_c   1.000
_cell.angle_alpha   90.00
_cell.angle_beta   90.00
_cell.angle_gamma   90.00
#
_symmetry.space_group_name_H-M   'P 1'
#
loop_
_entity.id
_entity.type
_entity.pdbx_description
1 polymer ?
#
loop_
_entity_poly.entity_id
_entity_poly.type
_entity_poly.pdbx_seq_one_letter_code
_entity_poly.pdbx_strand_id
1 'polypeptide(L)'
;MGEPAVPIRRRIELTVAEARLRFQQLVRVTGVTGQVTVVVDGGRPIAAIVPVSDLVGDKPPAGAPPAPPPVPRQVAPIHAAPSRVEEGWLQRIERVREDVRRQHAGRISELTRALDEAWAALDAVRPAGADRVVDTLRAAHGDLRRPR
;
A
#
# COMPACT_ATOMS: atom_id res chain seq x y z
N MET A 1 34.63 33.70 7.49
CA MET A 1 33.18 33.62 7.19
C MET A 1 32.94 32.28 6.54
N GLY A 2 32.40 31.31 7.29
CA GLY A 2 32.23 29.94 6.80
C GLY A 2 31.07 29.84 5.82
N GLU A 3 31.32 29.31 4.63
CA GLU A 3 30.26 28.87 3.72
C GLU A 3 29.42 27.78 4.40
N PRO A 4 28.09 27.91 4.49
CA PRO A 4 27.27 26.82 4.98
C PRO A 4 27.33 25.67 3.96
N ALA A 5 27.89 24.54 4.38
CA ALA A 5 27.95 23.31 3.60
C ALA A 5 26.56 22.96 3.05
N VAL A 6 26.41 23.00 1.74
CA VAL A 6 25.17 22.61 1.05
C VAL A 6 24.96 21.12 1.31
N PRO A 7 23.85 20.69 1.93
CA PRO A 7 23.62 19.28 2.19
C PRO A 7 23.50 18.56 0.86
N ILE A 8 24.35 17.56 0.64
CA ILE A 8 24.30 16.67 -0.52
C ILE A 8 22.97 15.92 -0.46
N ARG A 9 21.95 16.45 -1.15
CA ARG A 9 20.63 15.80 -1.28
C ARG A 9 20.83 14.54 -2.12
N ARG A 10 20.93 13.38 -1.47
CA ARG A 10 21.11 12.10 -2.14
C ARG A 10 19.82 11.73 -2.87
N ARG A 11 19.86 11.75 -4.20
CA ARG A 11 18.78 11.26 -5.06
C ARG A 11 18.92 9.75 -5.19
N ILE A 12 17.89 9.01 -4.76
CA ILE A 12 17.85 7.56 -4.90
C ILE A 12 16.84 7.20 -6.00
N GLU A 13 17.26 6.40 -6.97
CA GLU A 13 16.40 5.88 -8.02
C GLU A 13 15.94 4.47 -7.64
N LEU A 14 14.63 4.22 -7.74
CA LEU A 14 14.01 2.94 -7.41
C LEU A 14 13.05 2.52 -8.50
N THR A 15 13.01 1.23 -8.81
CA THR A 15 11.98 0.69 -9.70
C THR A 15 10.58 0.82 -9.09
N VAL A 16 9.55 0.78 -9.92
CA VAL A 16 8.15 0.76 -9.46
C VAL A 16 7.87 -0.35 -8.45
N ALA A 17 8.45 -1.54 -8.65
CA ALA A 17 8.30 -2.67 -7.75
C ALA A 17 8.91 -2.40 -6.36
N GLU A 18 10.10 -1.81 -6.32
CA GLU A 18 10.80 -1.48 -5.07
C GLU A 18 10.13 -0.32 -4.33
N ALA A 19 9.72 0.71 -5.07
CA ALA A 19 8.98 1.84 -4.52
C ALA A 19 7.65 1.38 -3.91
N ARG A 20 6.94 0.45 -4.57
CA ARG A 20 5.70 -0.15 -4.05
C ARG A 20 5.93 -0.94 -2.78
N LEU A 21 6.98 -1.75 -2.72
CA LEU A 21 7.28 -2.60 -1.56
C LEU A 21 7.66 -1.76 -0.33
N ARG A 22 8.41 -0.67 -0.52
CA ARG A 22 8.99 0.15 0.56
C ARG A 22 8.28 1.49 0.76
N PHE A 23 7.11 1.69 0.17
CA PHE A 23 6.46 3.00 0.08
C PHE A 23 6.32 3.70 1.43
N GLN A 24 5.79 3.01 2.44
CA GLN A 24 5.61 3.58 3.78
C GLN A 24 6.92 4.01 4.44
N GLN A 25 7.99 3.24 4.23
CA GLN A 25 9.32 3.57 4.74
C GLN A 25 9.89 4.78 4.01
N LEU A 26 9.76 4.83 2.68
CA LEU A 26 10.24 5.94 1.85
C LEU A 26 9.56 7.26 2.24
N VAL A 27 8.24 7.27 2.42
CA VAL A 27 7.50 8.46 2.85
C VAL A 27 7.96 8.95 4.23
N ARG A 28 8.13 8.03 5.20
CA ARG A 28 8.61 8.38 6.55
C ARG A 28 10.03 8.94 6.52
N VAL A 29 10.92 8.31 5.77
CA VAL A 29 12.33 8.73 5.66
C VAL A 29 12.43 10.06 4.94
N THR A 30 11.71 10.26 3.84
CA THR A 30 11.71 11.51 3.08
C THR A 30 11.28 12.70 3.93
N GLY A 31 10.26 12.54 4.78
CA GLY A 31 9.83 13.59 5.70
C GLY A 31 10.88 13.98 6.75
N VAL A 32 11.70 13.03 7.19
CA VAL A 32 12.72 13.25 8.25
C VAL A 32 14.06 13.71 7.67
N THR A 33 14.45 13.16 6.51
CA THR A 33 15.80 13.33 5.94
C THR A 33 15.87 14.37 4.83
N GLY A 34 14.73 14.85 4.34
CA GLY A 34 14.69 15.72 3.15
C GLY A 34 15.08 15.00 1.86
N GLN A 35 15.14 13.67 1.87
CA GLN A 35 15.64 12.88 0.74
C GLN A 35 14.57 12.73 -0.35
N VAL A 36 14.94 13.08 -1.59
CA VAL A 36 14.09 12.89 -2.78
C VAL A 36 14.34 11.51 -3.37
N THR A 37 13.29 10.70 -3.45
CA THR A 37 13.34 9.37 -4.06
C THR A 37 12.64 9.41 -5.41
N VAL A 38 13.36 9.12 -6.49
CA VAL A 38 12.80 9.09 -7.85
C VAL A 38 12.41 7.65 -8.19
N VAL A 39 11.17 7.48 -8.62
CA VAL A 39 10.65 6.19 -9.10
C VAL A 39 10.83 6.12 -10.60
N VAL A 40 11.49 5.05 -11.06
CA VAL A 40 11.78 4.78 -12.47
C VAL A 40 11.01 3.56 -12.97
N ASP A 41 10.63 3.60 -14.24
CA ASP A 41 10.06 2.48 -14.99
C ASP A 41 10.81 2.32 -16.31
N GLY A 42 11.36 1.13 -16.57
CA GLY A 42 12.20 0.90 -17.76
C GLY A 42 13.38 1.87 -17.90
N GLY A 43 13.96 2.34 -16.79
CA GLY A 43 15.05 3.33 -16.78
C GLY A 43 14.61 4.78 -17.03
N ARG A 44 13.30 5.04 -17.13
CA ARG A 44 12.74 6.39 -17.27
C ARG A 44 12.13 6.85 -15.95
N PRO A 45 12.43 8.07 -15.46
CA PRO A 45 11.80 8.60 -14.26
C PRO A 45 10.32 8.90 -14.53
N ILE A 46 9.43 8.37 -13.68
CA ILE A 46 7.99 8.51 -13.81
C ILE A 46 7.32 9.21 -12.61
N ALA A 47 7.95 9.18 -11.43
CA ALA A 47 7.44 9.86 -10.24
C ALA A 47 8.57 10.22 -9.26
N ALA A 48 8.28 11.07 -8.29
CA ALA A 48 9.20 11.37 -7.19
C ALA A 48 8.43 11.47 -5.86
N ILE A 49 9.05 10.94 -4.81
CA ILE A 49 8.63 11.13 -3.42
C ILE A 49 9.49 12.27 -2.86
N VAL A 50 8.84 13.39 -2.56
CA VAL A 50 9.48 14.63 -2.10
C VAL A 50 8.94 15.05 -0.72
N PRO A 51 9.76 15.73 0.10
CA PRO A 51 9.28 16.33 1.34
C PRO A 51 8.24 17.42 1.05
N VAL A 52 7.21 17.53 1.89
CA VAL A 52 6.16 18.55 1.73
C VAL A 52 6.72 19.98 1.82
N SER A 53 7.79 20.18 2.58
CA SER A 53 8.50 21.47 2.68
C SER A 53 9.09 21.93 1.35
N ASP A 54 9.44 21.01 0.45
CA ASP A 54 9.97 21.34 -0.88
C ASP A 54 8.86 21.67 -1.90
N LEU A 55 7.58 21.42 -1.58
CA LEU A 55 6.45 21.74 -2.45
C LEU A 55 6.02 23.22 -2.37
N VAL A 56 6.43 23.95 -1.32
CA VAL A 56 6.00 25.33 -1.05
C VAL A 56 6.86 26.38 -1.79
N GLY A 57 7.82 25.97 -2.62
CA GLY A 57 8.63 26.88 -3.43
C GLY A 57 8.78 26.36 -4.85
N ASP A 58 8.10 27.01 -5.80
CA ASP A 58 8.35 26.84 -7.23
C ASP A 58 9.75 27.37 -7.57
N LYS A 59 10.77 26.52 -7.38
CA LYS A 59 12.14 26.77 -7.82
C LYS A 59 12.61 25.54 -8.60
N PRO A 60 12.88 25.65 -9.90
CA PRO A 60 13.47 24.55 -10.64
C PRO A 60 14.83 24.18 -10.02
N PRO A 61 15.23 22.90 -10.03
CA PRO A 61 16.47 22.45 -9.41
C PRO A 61 17.66 23.21 -10.03
N ALA A 62 18.33 24.01 -9.21
CA ALA A 62 19.57 24.67 -9.58
C ALA A 62 20.64 23.59 -9.82
N GLY A 63 20.98 23.36 -11.09
CA GLY A 63 22.01 22.38 -11.46
C GLY A 63 21.92 21.82 -12.89
N ALA A 64 20.90 22.16 -13.69
CA ALA A 64 20.92 21.81 -15.11
C ALA A 64 21.92 22.71 -15.87
N PRO A 65 22.85 22.17 -16.66
CA PRO A 65 23.71 22.98 -17.54
C PRO A 65 22.83 23.79 -18.52
N PRO A 66 23.23 25.01 -18.89
CA PRO A 66 22.40 25.88 -19.72
C PRO A 66 22.12 25.21 -21.07
N ALA A 67 20.84 24.91 -21.32
CA ALA A 67 20.37 24.43 -22.61
C ALA A 67 20.36 25.60 -23.62
N PRO A 68 20.61 25.35 -24.92
CA PRO A 68 20.52 26.37 -25.97
C PRO A 68 19.09 26.95 -26.07
N PRO A 69 18.94 28.18 -26.61
CA PRO A 69 17.72 28.96 -26.49
C PRO A 69 16.48 28.24 -27.06
N PRO A 70 15.31 28.35 -26.40
CA PRO A 70 14.13 27.59 -26.75
C PRO A 70 13.47 28.11 -28.03
N VAL A 71 13.32 27.23 -29.02
CA VAL A 71 12.27 27.35 -30.03
C VAL A 71 10.89 27.24 -29.34
N PRO A 72 9.90 28.09 -29.68
CA PRO A 72 8.59 28.06 -29.04
C PRO A 72 7.84 26.79 -29.44
N ARG A 73 7.96 25.74 -28.62
CA ARG A 73 7.01 24.63 -28.62
C ARG A 73 5.79 25.09 -27.85
N GLN A 74 4.64 25.12 -28.52
CA GLN A 74 3.34 25.26 -27.87
C GLN A 74 3.15 24.08 -26.92
N VAL A 75 3.47 24.29 -25.64
CA VAL A 75 3.12 23.36 -24.57
C VAL A 75 1.65 23.61 -24.29
N ALA A 76 0.80 22.68 -24.71
CA ALA A 76 -0.60 22.67 -24.31
C ALA A 76 -0.68 22.79 -22.78
N PRO A 77 -1.63 23.55 -22.22
CA PRO A 77 -1.71 23.77 -20.78
C PRO A 77 -1.84 22.43 -20.04
N ILE A 78 -0.91 22.17 -19.12
CA ILE A 78 -0.84 20.99 -18.24
C ILE A 78 -1.90 21.08 -17.13
N HIS A 79 -3.06 21.68 -17.43
CA HIS A 79 -4.22 21.80 -16.54
C HIS A 79 -5.46 21.16 -17.16
N ALA A 80 -5.27 20.07 -17.91
CA ALA A 80 -6.37 19.14 -18.16
C ALA A 80 -6.71 18.41 -16.85
N ALA A 81 -7.70 18.96 -16.13
CA ALA A 81 -8.49 18.37 -15.04
C ALA A 81 -7.80 17.26 -14.19
N PRO A 82 -7.24 17.58 -13.00
CA PRO A 82 -6.75 16.57 -12.06
C PRO A 82 -7.83 15.57 -11.60
N SER A 83 -9.11 15.94 -11.69
CA SER A 83 -10.23 15.15 -11.16
C SER A 83 -10.38 13.78 -11.83
N ARG A 84 -10.22 13.67 -13.15
CA ARG A 84 -10.53 12.42 -13.87
C ARG A 84 -9.53 11.29 -13.60
N VAL A 85 -8.27 11.63 -13.34
CA VAL A 85 -7.23 10.65 -13.00
C VAL A 85 -7.32 10.25 -11.52
N GLU A 86 -7.62 11.20 -10.63
CA GLU A 86 -7.85 10.96 -9.20
C GLU A 86 -9.11 10.10 -8.96
N GLU A 87 -10.20 10.36 -9.69
CA GLU A 87 -11.44 9.56 -9.68
C GLU A 87 -11.16 8.10 -10.05
N GLY A 88 -10.36 7.86 -11.09
CA GLY A 88 -9.99 6.51 -11.53
C GLY A 88 -9.05 5.78 -10.56
N TRP A 89 -8.29 6.50 -9.74
CA TRP A 89 -7.45 5.91 -8.69
C TRP A 89 -8.28 5.54 -7.45
N LEU A 90 -9.18 6.43 -7.02
CA LEU A 90 -10.11 6.16 -5.91
C LEU A 90 -11.01 4.95 -6.21
N GLN A 91 -11.56 4.87 -7.43
CA GLN A 91 -12.37 3.74 -7.87
C GLN A 91 -11.59 2.41 -7.85
N ARG A 92 -10.29 2.44 -8.22
CA ARG A 92 -9.42 1.26 -8.15
C ARG A 92 -9.13 0.84 -6.71
N ILE A 93 -8.93 1.79 -5.79
CA ILE A 93 -8.76 1.49 -4.37
C ILE A 93 -10.02 0.85 -3.79
N GLU A 94 -11.19 1.40 -4.07
CA GLU A 94 -12.43 0.84 -3.54
C GLU A 94 -12.70 -0.55 -4.10
N ARG A 95 -12.38 -0.79 -5.38
CA ARG A 95 -12.44 -2.13 -5.97
C ARG A 95 -11.52 -3.12 -5.26
N VAL A 96 -10.26 -2.74 -4.99
CA VAL A 96 -9.32 -3.60 -4.26
C VAL A 96 -9.81 -3.86 -2.83
N ARG A 97 -10.35 -2.84 -2.15
CA ARG A 97 -10.95 -3.01 -0.82
C ARG A 97 -12.10 -4.01 -0.85
N GLU A 98 -12.98 -3.89 -1.84
CA GLU A 98 -14.10 -4.80 -2.00
C GLU A 98 -13.65 -6.22 -2.34
N ASP A 99 -12.65 -6.38 -3.20
CA ASP A 99 -12.07 -7.69 -3.52
C ASP A 99 -11.43 -8.34 -2.29
N VAL A 100 -10.71 -7.57 -1.48
CA VAL A 100 -10.13 -8.06 -0.21
C VAL A 100 -11.22 -8.41 0.80
N ARG A 101 -12.27 -7.58 0.95
CA ARG A 101 -13.41 -7.88 1.82
C ARG A 101 -14.08 -9.19 1.42
N ARG A 102 -14.35 -9.37 0.12
CA ARG A 102 -14.97 -10.59 -0.42
C ARG A 102 -14.08 -11.81 -0.22
N GLN A 103 -12.78 -11.69 -0.49
CA GLN A 103 -11.84 -12.78 -0.28
C GLN A 103 -11.75 -13.18 1.20
N HIS A 104 -11.71 -12.19 2.11
CA HIS A 104 -11.67 -12.44 3.54
C HIS A 104 -12.95 -13.12 4.03
N ALA A 105 -14.12 -12.64 3.60
CA ALA A 105 -15.40 -13.24 3.92
C ALA A 105 -15.51 -14.69 3.40
N GLY A 106 -15.01 -14.97 2.20
CA GLY A 106 -14.93 -16.31 1.64
C GLY A 106 -14.06 -17.24 2.49
N ARG A 107 -12.84 -16.82 2.83
CA ARG A 107 -11.92 -17.59 3.67
C ARG A 107 -12.47 -17.87 5.07
N ILE A 108 -13.13 -16.89 5.69
CA ILE A 108 -13.80 -17.09 6.98
C ILE A 108 -14.89 -18.14 6.82
N SER A 109 -15.70 -18.04 5.78
CA SER A 109 -16.79 -19.00 5.54
C SER A 109 -16.27 -20.42 5.30
N GLU A 110 -15.17 -20.57 4.56
CA GLU A 110 -14.48 -21.85 4.36
C GLU A 110 -13.93 -22.42 5.67
N LEU A 111 -13.28 -21.59 6.49
CA LEU A 111 -12.76 -21.99 7.79
C LEU A 111 -13.88 -22.40 8.76
N THR A 112 -14.97 -21.63 8.83
CA THR A 112 -16.14 -21.96 9.65
C THR A 112 -16.74 -23.29 9.22
N ARG A 113 -16.88 -23.53 7.91
CA ARG A 113 -17.37 -24.82 7.39
C ARG A 113 -16.44 -25.98 7.77
N ALA A 114 -15.13 -25.80 7.63
CA ALA A 114 -14.15 -26.83 8.00
C ALA A 114 -14.20 -27.15 9.51
N LEU A 115 -14.41 -26.14 10.36
CA LEU A 115 -14.61 -26.33 11.80
C LEU A 115 -15.90 -27.10 12.10
N ASP A 116 -17.00 -26.77 11.42
CA ASP A 116 -18.27 -27.49 11.57
C ASP A 116 -18.15 -28.97 11.15
N GLU A 117 -17.46 -29.24 10.04
CA GLU A 117 -17.17 -30.60 9.57
C GLU A 117 -16.29 -31.37 10.56
N ALA A 118 -15.25 -30.74 11.11
CA ALA A 118 -14.39 -31.34 12.12
C ALA A 118 -15.16 -31.71 13.40
N TRP A 119 -16.05 -30.82 13.86
CA TRP A 119 -16.92 -31.12 15.00
C TRP A 119 -17.90 -32.25 14.71
N ALA A 120 -18.47 -32.30 13.51
CA ALA A 120 -19.37 -33.40 13.11
C ALA A 120 -18.63 -34.75 13.08
N ALA A 121 -17.40 -34.78 12.56
CA ALA A 121 -16.56 -35.97 12.58
C ALA A 121 -16.20 -36.40 14.02
N LEU A 122 -15.90 -35.45 14.89
CA LEU A 122 -15.63 -35.73 16.31
C LEU A 122 -16.86 -36.29 17.02
N ASP A 123 -18.04 -35.70 16.79
CA ASP A 123 -19.29 -36.14 17.40
C ASP A 123 -19.70 -37.55 16.93
N ALA A 124 -19.31 -37.97 15.72
CA ALA A 124 -19.54 -39.33 15.22
C ALA A 124 -18.68 -40.39 15.94
N VAL A 125 -17.46 -40.04 16.35
CA VAL A 125 -16.55 -40.97 17.06
C VAL A 125 -16.77 -40.91 18.58
N ARG A 126 -17.11 -39.73 19.11
CA ARG A 126 -17.28 -39.45 20.52
C ARG A 126 -18.59 -38.70 20.76
N PRO A 127 -19.72 -39.44 20.88
CA PRO A 127 -21.00 -38.82 21.22
C PRO A 127 -20.92 -38.14 22.60
N ALA A 128 -21.79 -37.17 22.84
CA ALA A 128 -21.80 -36.42 24.10
C ALA A 128 -21.89 -37.36 25.32
N GLY A 129 -21.08 -37.08 26.35
CA GLY A 129 -21.00 -37.90 27.55
C GLY A 129 -20.09 -39.13 27.43
N ALA A 130 -19.56 -39.45 26.24
CA ALA A 130 -18.61 -40.55 26.07
C ALA A 130 -17.19 -40.21 26.54
N ASP A 131 -16.83 -38.92 26.55
CA ASP A 131 -15.50 -38.45 26.93
C ASP A 131 -15.57 -37.05 27.57
N ARG A 132 -15.19 -36.96 28.85
CA ARG A 132 -15.21 -35.70 29.62
C ARG A 132 -14.29 -34.63 29.05
N VAL A 133 -13.16 -35.01 28.44
CA VAL A 133 -12.23 -34.03 27.84
C VAL A 133 -12.86 -33.40 26.61
N VAL A 134 -13.49 -34.22 25.76
CA VAL A 134 -14.22 -33.76 24.58
C VAL A 134 -15.44 -32.92 24.96
N ASP A 135 -16.14 -33.30 26.03
CA ASP A 135 -17.26 -32.52 26.54
C ASP A 135 -16.82 -31.13 27.07
N THR A 136 -15.64 -31.07 27.71
CA THR A 136 -15.05 -29.80 28.17
C THR A 136 -14.68 -28.91 26.98
N LEU A 137 -14.08 -29.48 25.92
CA LEU A 137 -13.80 -28.75 24.69
C LEU A 137 -15.07 -28.25 24.01
N ARG A 138 -16.14 -29.05 24.00
CA ARG A 138 -17.44 -28.68 23.44
C ARG A 138 -18.07 -27.51 24.20
N ALA A 139 -17.95 -27.49 25.52
CA ALA A 139 -18.40 -26.38 26.35
C ALA A 139 -17.57 -25.11 26.11
N ALA A 140 -16.25 -25.25 25.99
CA ALA A 140 -15.33 -24.12 25.78
C ALA A 140 -15.51 -23.43 24.42
N HIS A 141 -15.88 -24.18 23.38
CA HIS A 141 -16.06 -23.68 22.00
C HIS A 141 -17.53 -23.56 21.58
N GLY A 142 -18.47 -23.56 22.54
CA GLY A 142 -19.90 -23.49 22.26
C GLY A 142 -20.32 -22.20 21.53
N ASP A 143 -19.58 -21.11 21.72
CA ASP A 143 -19.74 -19.82 21.06
C ASP A 143 -19.40 -19.82 19.56
N LEU A 144 -18.45 -20.67 19.16
CA LEU A 144 -18.03 -20.84 17.77
C LEU A 144 -18.99 -21.72 16.97
N ARG A 145 -19.86 -22.49 17.65
CA ARG A 145 -20.87 -23.32 16.98
C ARG A 145 -22.07 -22.45 16.63
N ARG A 146 -22.46 -22.42 15.35
CA ARG A 146 -23.75 -21.84 14.98
C ARG A 146 -24.87 -22.69 15.61
N PRO A 147 -25.92 -22.07 16.21
CA PRO A 147 -27.12 -22.80 16.55
C PRO A 147 -27.69 -23.39 15.24
N ARG A 148 -27.81 -24.72 15.22
CA ARG A 148 -28.47 -25.46 14.14
C ARG A 148 -29.97 -25.33 14.26
#